data_AF-A0A6J6T425-F1
#
_entry.id   AF-A0A6J6T425-F1
#
_cell.length_a   1.000
_cell.length_b   1.000
_cell.length_c   1.000
_cell.angle_alpha   90.00
_cell.angle_beta   90.00
_cell.angle_gamma   90.00
#
_symmetry.space_group_name_H-M   'P 1'
#
loop_
_entity.id
_entity.type
_entity.pdbx_description
1 polymer ?
#
loop_
_entity_poly.entity_id
_entity_poly.type
_entity_poly.pdbx_seq_one_letter_code
_entity_poly.pdbx_strand_id
1 'polypeptide(L)'
;MRWHEIPSMVIAREGESTIKVMLASRFQEAIDEAAMRLGEIDADAYTEGWNRDPWVEASDSPDVLAPRIAAELEDELSVEKLEALIKSMGEK
;
A
#
# COMPACT_ATOMS: atom_id res chain seq x y z
N MET A 1 -2.25 1.93 -4.40
CA MET A 1 -2.13 0.48 -4.69
C MET A 1 -1.83 -0.18 -3.37
N ARG A 2 -2.61 -1.18 -3.02
CA ARG A 2 -2.54 -1.84 -1.72
C ARG A 2 -2.67 -3.34 -1.88
N TRP A 3 -2.10 -4.08 -0.94
CA TRP A 3 -2.32 -5.50 -0.79
C TRP A 3 -3.26 -5.69 0.40
N HIS A 4 -4.45 -6.23 0.16
CA HIS A 4 -5.58 -6.21 1.10
C HIS A 4 -5.82 -4.81 1.71
N GLU A 5 -5.36 -4.59 2.96
CA GLU A 5 -5.47 -3.32 3.68
C GLU A 5 -4.14 -2.55 3.81
N ILE A 6 -3.01 -3.13 3.38
CA ILE A 6 -1.68 -2.53 3.54
C ILE A 6 -1.27 -1.83 2.23
N PRO A 7 -1.06 -0.50 2.22
CA PRO A 7 -0.61 0.20 1.02
C PRO A 7 0.85 -0.13 0.72
N SER A 8 1.20 -0.25 -0.56
CA SER A 8 2.59 -0.52 -1.01
C SER A 8 3.18 0.65 -1.78
N MET A 9 2.34 1.31 -2.58
CA MET A 9 2.78 2.44 -3.40
C MET A 9 1.62 3.38 -3.75
N VAL A 10 1.97 4.64 -3.93
CA VAL A 10 1.10 5.69 -4.44
C VAL A 10 1.36 5.88 -5.94
N ILE A 11 0.27 5.94 -6.71
CA ILE A 11 0.31 6.19 -8.14
C ILE A 11 -0.48 7.46 -8.40
N ALA A 12 0.17 8.47 -8.97
CA ALA A 12 -0.48 9.69 -9.44
C ALA A 12 -0.32 9.78 -10.96
N ARG A 13 -1.34 10.27 -11.65
CA ARG A 13 -1.29 10.44 -13.10
C ARG A 13 -1.98 11.73 -13.52
N GLU A 14 -1.44 12.35 -14.55
CA GLU A 14 -2.00 13.53 -15.21
C GLU A 14 -1.76 13.39 -16.72
N GLY A 15 -2.82 13.21 -17.51
CA GLY A 15 -2.71 12.93 -18.94
C GLY A 15 -1.83 11.70 -19.23
N GLU A 16 -0.69 11.93 -19.88
CA GLU A 16 0.32 10.91 -20.22
C GLU A 16 1.37 10.72 -19.12
N SER A 17 1.49 11.66 -18.17
CA SER A 17 2.43 11.59 -17.07
C SER A 17 1.92 10.67 -15.98
N THR A 18 2.72 9.66 -15.59
CA THR A 18 2.41 8.77 -14.47
C THR A 18 3.60 8.71 -13.54
N ILE A 19 3.38 9.09 -12.29
CA ILE A 19 4.36 9.04 -11.20
C ILE A 19 3.98 7.90 -10.26
N LYS A 20 4.99 7.18 -9.81
CA LYS A 20 4.86 6.05 -8.90
C LYS A 20 5.84 6.27 -7.76
N VAL A 21 5.31 6.36 -6.54
CA VAL A 21 6.12 6.50 -5.34
C VAL A 21 5.91 5.27 -4.48
N MET A 22 7.00 4.52 -4.30
CA MET A 22 7.05 3.37 -3.39
C MET A 22 7.04 3.89 -1.95
N LEU A 23 6.28 3.23 -1.07
CA LEU A 23 6.37 3.49 0.36
C LEU A 23 7.63 2.83 0.94
N ALA A 24 7.96 3.20 2.18
CA ALA A 24 9.06 2.64 2.95
C ALA A 24 9.01 1.10 3.00
N SER A 25 10.19 0.47 3.09
CA SER A 25 10.34 -0.99 3.08
C SER A 25 9.49 -1.72 4.12
N ARG A 26 9.22 -1.09 5.28
CA ARG A 26 8.35 -1.64 6.34
C ARG A 26 6.94 -2.03 5.85
N PHE A 27 6.42 -1.35 4.83
CA PHE A 27 5.12 -1.70 4.24
C PHE A 27 5.20 -3.01 3.46
N GLN A 28 6.30 -3.22 2.74
CA GLN A 28 6.52 -4.47 2.03
C GLN A 28 6.75 -5.63 3.02
N GLU A 29 7.54 -5.40 4.07
CA GLU A 29 7.73 -6.36 5.15
C GLU A 29 6.40 -6.72 5.82
N ALA A 30 5.53 -5.73 6.07
CA ALA A 30 4.20 -5.94 6.62
C ALA A 30 3.28 -6.76 5.70
N ILE A 31 3.36 -6.53 4.39
CA ILE A 31 2.63 -7.34 3.39
C ILE A 31 3.11 -8.79 3.41
N ASP A 32 4.42 -9.00 3.42
CA ASP A 32 5.00 -10.35 3.43
C ASP A 32 4.61 -11.09 4.73
N GLU A 33 4.63 -10.41 5.88
CA GLU A 33 4.15 -10.97 7.15
C GLU A 33 2.65 -11.27 7.14
N ALA A 34 1.82 -10.38 6.59
CA ALA A 34 0.39 -10.61 6.45
C ALA A 34 0.09 -11.80 5.55
N ALA A 35 0.77 -11.91 4.40
CA ALA A 35 0.67 -13.05 3.49
C ALA A 35 1.08 -14.35 4.18
N MET A 36 2.19 -14.36 4.91
CA MET A 36 2.61 -15.52 5.71
C MET A 36 1.56 -15.91 6.76
N ARG A 37 0.94 -14.93 7.42
CA ARG A 37 -0.06 -15.17 8.46
C ARG A 37 -1.38 -15.70 7.89
N LEU A 38 -1.81 -15.18 6.74
CA LEU A 38 -3.00 -15.62 6.02
C LEU A 38 -2.79 -16.96 5.29
N GLY A 39 -1.54 -17.39 5.12
CA GLY A 39 -1.18 -18.54 4.31
C GLY A 39 -1.24 -18.25 2.80
N GLU A 40 -1.36 -16.98 2.41
CA GLU A 40 -1.38 -16.50 1.02
C GLU A 40 0.06 -16.29 0.48
N ILE A 41 0.94 -17.25 0.76
CA ILE A 41 2.35 -17.23 0.35
C ILE A 41 2.59 -17.81 -1.04
N ASP A 42 1.58 -18.49 -1.59
CA ASP A 42 1.60 -18.95 -2.98
C ASP A 42 1.56 -17.74 -3.92
N ALA A 43 2.30 -17.81 -5.03
CA ALA A 43 2.43 -16.69 -5.96
C ALA A 43 1.08 -16.19 -6.50
N ASP A 44 0.13 -17.11 -6.74
CA ASP A 44 -1.23 -16.78 -7.15
C ASP A 44 -1.98 -16.03 -6.04
N ALA A 45 -2.06 -16.58 -4.83
CA ALA A 45 -2.75 -15.97 -3.69
C ALA A 45 -2.17 -14.58 -3.34
N TYR A 46 -0.84 -14.47 -3.34
CA TYR A 46 -0.15 -13.21 -3.13
C TYR A 46 -0.52 -12.17 -4.21
N THR A 47 -0.62 -12.59 -5.47
CA THR A 47 -1.00 -11.70 -6.58
C THR A 47 -2.47 -11.29 -6.50
N GLU A 48 -3.34 -12.18 -6.04
CA GLU A 48 -4.79 -11.92 -5.87
C GLU A 48 -5.09 -10.90 -4.78
N GLY A 49 -4.25 -10.79 -3.75
CA GLY A 49 -4.40 -9.78 -2.69
C GLY A 49 -4.19 -8.33 -3.17
N TRP A 50 -3.59 -8.13 -4.36
CA TRP A 50 -3.33 -6.79 -4.88
C TRP A 50 -4.60 -6.12 -5.38
N ASN A 51 -4.89 -4.97 -4.79
CA ASN A 51 -6.04 -4.15 -5.11
C ASN A 51 -5.61 -2.71 -5.40
N ARG A 52 -6.24 -2.13 -6.42
CA ARG A 52 -6.05 -0.73 -6.75
C ARG A 52 -7.23 0.09 -6.27
N ASP A 53 -6.92 1.04 -5.39
CA ASP A 53 -7.87 2.04 -4.93
C ASP A 53 -8.46 2.84 -6.11
N PRO A 54 -9.72 3.28 -5.98
CA PRO A 54 -10.34 4.17 -6.96
C PRO A 54 -9.51 5.45 -7.13
N TRP A 55 -9.52 6.01 -8.33
CA TRP A 55 -8.88 7.29 -8.57
C TRP A 55 -9.59 8.40 -7.82
N VAL A 56 -8.79 9.27 -7.22
CA VAL A 56 -9.26 10.49 -6.57
C VAL A 56 -8.75 11.67 -7.39
N GLU A 57 -9.64 12.59 -7.74
CA GLU A 57 -9.28 13.82 -8.44
C GLU A 57 -8.55 14.77 -7.48
N ALA A 58 -7.45 15.36 -7.95
CA ALA A 58 -6.64 16.31 -7.20
C ALA A 58 -6.16 17.43 -8.13
N SER A 59 -5.89 18.61 -7.56
CA SER A 59 -5.45 19.79 -8.32
C SER A 59 -3.95 19.92 -8.45
N ASP A 60 -3.18 19.18 -7.64
CA ASP A 60 -1.72 19.20 -7.65
C ASP A 60 -1.15 18.29 -8.74
N SER A 61 0.03 18.65 -9.26
CA SER A 61 0.77 17.84 -10.23
C SER A 61 1.21 16.50 -9.61
N PRO A 62 1.28 15.41 -10.41
CA PRO A 62 1.52 14.06 -9.90
C PRO A 62 2.88 13.88 -9.21
N ASP A 63 3.88 14.71 -9.57
CA ASP A 63 5.22 14.73 -8.97
C ASP A 63 5.23 15.34 -7.56
N VAL A 64 4.28 16.21 -7.22
CA VAL A 64 4.12 16.78 -5.87
C VAL A 64 3.15 15.93 -5.05
N LEU A 65 2.05 15.50 -5.68
CA LEU A 65 0.98 14.78 -5.00
C LEU A 65 1.42 13.39 -4.53
N ALA A 66 2.05 12.60 -5.40
CA ALA A 66 2.44 11.23 -5.06
C ALA A 66 3.37 11.14 -3.83
N PRO A 67 4.48 11.91 -3.73
CA PRO A 67 5.34 11.86 -2.55
C PRO A 67 4.67 12.46 -1.31
N ARG A 68 3.79 13.46 -1.45
CA ARG A 68 3.02 14.01 -0.33
C ARG A 68 2.12 12.94 0.29
N ILE A 69 1.30 12.28 -0.53
CA ILE A 69 0.41 11.21 -0.06
C ILE A 69 1.22 10.03 0.48
N ALA A 70 2.35 9.69 -0.15
CA ALA A 70 3.23 8.64 0.36
C ALA A 70 3.73 8.99 1.77
N ALA A 71 4.22 10.21 2.00
CA ALA A 71 4.66 10.66 3.31
C ALA A 71 3.52 10.69 4.34
N GLU A 72 2.31 11.11 3.95
CA GLU A 72 1.13 11.07 4.83
C GLU A 72 0.76 9.64 5.22
N LEU A 73 0.77 8.71 4.27
CA LEU A 73 0.53 7.28 4.56
C LEU A 73 1.61 6.70 5.47
N GLU A 74 2.87 7.09 5.27
CA GLU A 74 3.97 6.67 6.14
C GLU A 74 3.87 7.23 7.56
N ASP A 75 3.45 8.47 7.72
CA ASP A 75 3.23 9.06 9.04
C ASP A 75 2.00 8.45 9.72
N GLU A 76 0.92 8.27 8.96
CA GLU A 76 -0.32 7.71 9.47
C GLU A 76 -0.16 6.23 9.85
N LEU A 77 0.49 5.42 9.02
CA LEU A 77 0.70 3.99 9.24
C LEU A 77 2.10 3.73 9.82
N SER A 78 2.21 3.99 11.11
CA SER A 78 3.36 3.60 11.91
C SER A 78 3.52 2.07 11.96
N VAL A 79 4.70 1.61 12.38
CA VAL A 79 4.99 0.18 12.55
C VAL A 79 3.94 -0.50 13.43
N GLU A 80 3.58 0.12 14.56
CA GLU A 80 2.57 -0.41 15.49
C GLU A 80 1.19 -0.58 14.83
N LYS A 81 0.80 0.34 13.95
CA LYS A 81 -0.47 0.25 13.21
C LYS A 81 -0.42 -0.83 12.14
N LEU A 82 0.70 -0.98 11.44
CA LEU A 82 0.91 -2.06 10.48
C LEU A 82 0.83 -3.42 11.18
N GLU A 83 1.48 -3.58 12.33
CA GLU A 83 1.38 -4.80 13.15
C GLU A 83 -0.05 -5.07 13.61
N ALA A 84 -0.78 -4.03 14.02
CA ALA A 84 -2.20 -4.17 14.38
C ALA A 84 -3.07 -4.60 13.19
N LEU A 85 -2.83 -4.06 11.99
CA LEU A 85 -3.52 -4.48 10.75
C LEU A 85 -3.23 -5.94 10.44
N ILE A 86 -1.95 -6.35 10.44
CA ILE A 86 -1.54 -7.74 10.20
C ILE A 86 -2.23 -8.68 11.20
N LYS A 87 -2.26 -8.29 12.48
CA LYS A 87 -2.89 -9.09 13.53
C LYS A 87 -4.39 -9.26 13.27
N SER A 88 -5.09 -8.19 12.91
CA SER A 88 -6.52 -8.17 12.60
C SER A 88 -6.87 -9.09 11.42
N MET A 89 -6.01 -9.21 10.41
CA MET A 89 -6.24 -10.08 9.25
C MET A 89 -6.26 -11.58 9.60
N GLY A 90 -5.51 -11.98 10.63
CA GLY A 90 -5.37 -13.38 11.05
C GLY A 90 -6.11 -13.74 12.34
N GLU A 91 -6.98 -12.88 12.87
CA GLU A 91 -7.85 -13.25 13.99
C GLU A 91 -8.98 -14.16 13.48
N LYS A 92 -8.84 -15.45 13.78
CA LYS A 92 -9.83 -16.50 13.50
C LYS A 92 -10.57 -16.88 14.77
#